data_AF-A0A915P8P3-F1
#
_entry.id   AF-A0A915P8P3-F1
#
_cell.length_a   1.000
_cell.length_b   1.000
_cell.length_c   1.000
_cell.angle_alpha   90.00
_cell.angle_beta   90.00
_cell.angle_gamma   90.00
#
_symmetry.space_group_name_H-M   'P 1'
#
loop_
_entity.id
_entity.type
_entity.pdbx_description
1 polymer ?
#
loop_
_entity_poly.entity_id
_entity_poly.type
_entity_poly.pdbx_seq_one_letter_code
_entity_poly.pdbx_strand_id
1 'polypeptide(L)' 'KTTQLKKTFLSWLRKPNNAKLYNEMLTLNPVLLEKLYTTFRQDLEDTRGVSKEALANILDEMGVTYCLKNVEEC' A
#
# COMPACT_ATOMS: atom_id res chain seq x y z
N LYS A 1 -6.15 11.19 11.96
CA LYS A 1 -5.11 11.29 10.91
C LYS A 1 -5.00 10.01 10.08
N THR A 2 -4.90 8.83 10.69
CA THR A 2 -4.84 7.52 10.00
C THR A 2 -6.06 7.21 9.14
N THR A 3 -7.27 7.57 9.58
CA THR A 3 -8.53 7.32 8.85
C THR A 3 -8.62 8.04 7.50
N GLN A 4 -8.06 9.25 7.38
CA GLN A 4 -8.06 9.99 6.11
C GLN A 4 -7.05 9.38 5.14
N LEU A 5 -5.85 9.04 5.63
CA LEU A 5 -4.84 8.36 4.83
C LEU A 5 -5.33 6.99 4.33
N LYS A 6 -6.04 6.23 5.17
CA LYS A 6 -6.69 4.97 4.78
C LYS A 6 -7.71 5.17 3.67
N LYS A 7 -8.56 6.20 3.75
CA LYS A 7 -9.52 6.53 2.68
C LYS A 7 -8.81 6.93 1.39
N THR A 8 -7.76 7.76 1.46
CA THR A 8 -6.94 8.13 0.30
C THR A 8 -6.28 6.91 -0.33
N PHE A 9 -5.71 6.03 0.50
CA PHE A 9 -5.10 4.79 0.07
C PHE A 9 -6.10 3.88 -0.66
N LEU A 10 -7.28 3.65 -0.09
CA LEU A 10 -8.32 2.84 -0.71
C LEU A 10 -8.86 3.47 -2.00
N SER A 11 -9.00 4.79 -2.04
CA SER A 11 -9.42 5.53 -3.25
C SER A 11 -8.39 5.39 -4.37
N TRP A 12 -7.10 5.52 -4.03
CA TRP A 12 -6.00 5.28 -4.96
C TRP A 12 -5.98 3.82 -5.44
N LEU A 13 -6.12 2.85 -4.53
CA LEU A 13 -6.08 1.43 -4.85
C LEU A 13 -7.24 1.02 -5.80
N ARG A 14 -8.38 1.69 -5.73
CA ARG A 14 -9.54 1.49 -6.61
C ARG A 14 -9.36 2.04 -8.03
N LYS A 15 -8.29 2.79 -8.32
CA LYS A 15 -8.03 3.26 -9.69
C LYS A 15 -7.77 2.07 -10.62
N PRO A 16 -8.19 2.14 -11.90
CA PRO A 16 -8.01 1.04 -12.85
C PRO A 16 -6.54 0.64 -13.05
N ASN A 17 -5.60 1.60 -12.99
CA ASN A 17 -4.16 1.33 -13.09
C ASN A 17 -3.64 0.46 -11.93
N ASN A 18 -4.34 0.43 -10.80
CA ASN A 18 -3.98 -0.34 -9.60
C ASN A 18 -4.77 -1.64 -9.47
N ALA A 19 -5.60 -2.00 -10.46
CA ALA A 19 -6.45 -3.19 -10.40
C ALA A 19 -5.66 -4.49 -10.16
N LYS A 20 -4.45 -4.60 -10.74
CA LYS A 20 -3.56 -5.74 -10.49
C LYS A 20 -3.16 -5.82 -9.02
N LEU A 21 -2.70 -4.70 -8.44
CA LEU A 21 -2.28 -4.61 -7.05
C LEU A 21 -3.46 -4.85 -6.07
N TYR A 22 -4.64 -4.33 -6.42
CA TYR A 22 -5.86 -4.60 -5.66
C TYR A 22 -6.17 -6.10 -5.62
N ASN A 23 -6.08 -6.79 -6.75
CA ASN A 23 -6.27 -8.25 -6.80
C ASN A 23 -5.16 -9.01 -6.06
N GLU A 24 -3.91 -8.56 -6.12
CA GLU A 24 -2.80 -9.13 -5.34
C GLU A 24 -3.08 -9.04 -3.84
N MET A 25 -3.60 -7.90 -3.35
CA MET A 25 -4.01 -7.75 -1.94
C MET A 25 -5.18 -8.66 -1.54
N LEU A 26 -6.09 -8.97 -2.44
CA LEU A 26 -7.21 -9.88 -2.18
C LEU A 26 -6.80 -11.36 -2.16
N THR A 27 -5.68 -11.70 -2.80
CA THR A 27 -5.22 -13.09 -2.93
C THR A 27 -4.38 -13.58 -1.76
N LEU A 28 -4.32 -12.80 -0.66
CA LEU A 28 -3.46 -13.04 0.52
C LEU A 28 -1.97 -13.15 0.18
N ASN A 29 -1.59 -12.75 -1.04
CA ASN A 29 -0.19 -12.73 -1.44
C ASN A 29 0.51 -11.58 -0.72
N PRO A 30 1.69 -11.83 -0.13
CA PRO A 30 2.46 -10.80 0.52
C PRO A 30 2.85 -9.71 -0.49
N VAL A 31 2.50 -8.46 -0.19
CA VAL A 31 2.88 -7.31 -1.02
C VAL A 31 4.20 -6.72 -0.55
N LEU A 32 5.06 -6.32 -1.47
CA LEU A 32 6.30 -5.61 -1.13
C LEU A 32 5.98 -4.18 -0.68
N LEU A 33 6.19 -3.87 0.60
CA LEU A 33 5.89 -2.56 1.16
C LEU A 33 6.67 -1.45 0.44
N GLU A 34 7.93 -1.70 0.08
CA GLU A 34 8.75 -0.72 -0.64
C GLU A 34 8.19 -0.38 -2.02
N LYS A 35 7.77 -1.40 -2.77
CA LYS A 35 7.17 -1.22 -4.10
C LYS A 35 5.84 -0.49 -3.98
N LEU A 36 4.98 -0.93 -3.05
CA LEU A 36 3.69 -0.31 -2.78
C LEU A 36 3.86 1.16 -2.40
N TYR A 37 4.77 1.45 -1.46
CA TYR A 37 5.07 2.81 -1.00
C TYR A 37 5.55 3.70 -2.15
N THR A 38 6.43 3.18 -3.00
CA THR A 38 6.96 3.92 -4.16
C THR A 38 5.85 4.24 -5.16
N THR A 39 5.03 3.26 -5.53
CA THR A 39 3.92 3.49 -6.48
C THR A 39 2.86 4.43 -5.89
N PHE A 40 2.51 4.24 -4.62
CA PHE A 40 1.56 5.11 -3.91
C PHE A 40 2.07 6.56 -3.85
N ARG A 41 3.37 6.75 -3.57
CA ARG A 41 3.99 8.07 -3.47
C ARG A 41 4.14 8.77 -4.82
N GLN A 42 4.43 8.02 -5.89
CA GLN A 42 4.54 8.57 -7.23
C GLN A 42 3.21 9.07 -7.78
N ASP A 43 2.10 8.37 -7.48
CA ASP A 43 0.78 8.68 -8.03
C ASP A 43 0.03 9.78 -7.26
N LEU A 44 0.49 10.12 -6.05
CA LEU A 44 -0.10 11.15 -5.21
C LEU A 44 0.94 12.21 -4.84
N GLU A 45 0.95 13.32 -5.58
CA GLU A 45 1.74 14.51 -5.24
C GLU A 45 1.49 15.01 -3.80
N ASP A 46 0.30 14.73 -3.26
CA ASP A 46 -0.15 15.10 -1.91
C ASP A 46 0.42 14.19 -0.80
N THR A 47 1.09 13.08 -1.13
CA THR A 47 1.66 12.14 -0.14
C THR A 47 3.06 12.52 0.36
N ARG A 48 3.52 13.75 0.12
CA ARG A 48 4.84 14.25 0.57
C ARG A 48 5.09 14.10 2.08
N GLY A 49 4.05 13.88 2.90
CA GLY A 49 4.15 13.61 4.34
C GLY A 49 3.87 12.17 4.79
N VAL A 50 3.65 11.21 3.88
CA VAL A 50 3.34 9.82 4.26
C VAL A 50 4.62 9.04 4.49
N SER A 51 4.83 8.59 5.72
CA SER A 51 5.91 7.67 6.09
C SER A 51 5.58 6.23 5.71
N LYS A 52 6.61 5.41 5.45
CA LYS A 52 6.45 3.96 5.22
C LYS A 52 5.71 3.27 6.38
N GLU A 53 6.00 3.66 7.62
CA GLU A 53 5.30 3.14 8.81
C GLU A 53 3.80 3.45 8.81
N ALA A 54 3.39 4.63 8.32
CA ALA A 54 1.98 4.97 8.25
C ALA A 54 1.24 4.09 7.23
N LEU A 55 1.93 3.71 6.14
CA LEU A 55 1.40 2.77 5.15
C LEU A 55 1.37 1.33 5.70
N ALA A 56 2.42 0.90 6.39
CA ALA A 56 2.49 -0.40 7.05
C ALA A 56 1.33 -0.58 8.05
N ASN A 57 1.09 0.41 8.92
CA ASN A 57 -0.03 0.41 9.85
C ASN A 57 -1.39 0.27 9.13
N ILE A 58 -1.57 0.88 7.96
CA ILE A 58 -2.80 0.74 7.18
C ILE A 58 -2.96 -0.69 6.65
N LEU A 59 -1.87 -1.33 6.20
CA LEU A 59 -1.88 -2.72 5.75
C LEU A 59 -2.21 -3.68 6.90
N ASP A 60 -1.61 -3.49 8.07
CA ASP A 60 -1.95 -4.21 9.30
C ASP A 60 -3.43 -4.06 9.66
N GLU A 61 -3.95 -2.83 9.64
CA GLU A 61 -5.38 -2.54 9.89
C GLU A 61 -6.33 -3.11 8.82
N MET A 62 -5.80 -3.54 7.67
CA MET A 62 -6.57 -4.22 6.61
C MET A 62 -6.36 -5.74 6.62
N GLY A 63 -5.48 -6.26 7.47
CA GLY A 63 -5.09 -7.66 7.47
C GLY A 63 -4.35 -8.09 6.21
N VAL A 64 -3.66 -7.15 5.55
CA VAL A 64 -2.88 -7.43 4.33
C VAL A 64 -1.45 -7.80 4.73
N THR A 65 -1.03 -9.00 4.37
CA THR A 65 0.36 -9.45 4.56
C THR A 65 1.30 -8.61 3.69
N TYR A 66 2.40 -8.12 4.26
CA TYR A 66 3.40 -7.36 3.51
C TYR A 66 4.83 -7.72 3.93
N CYS A 67 5.77 -7.51 3.01
CA CYS A 67 7.19 -7.73 3.21
C CYS A 67 7.97 -6.39 3.24
N LEU A 68 8.89 -6.26 4.20
CA LEU A 68 9.65 -5.03 4.48
C LEU A 68 10.93 -4.85 3.63
N LYS A 69 11.38 -5.90 2.93
CA LYS A 69 12.58 -5.89 2.09
C LYS A 69 12.33 -6.71 0.81
N ASN A 70 13.09 -6.38 -0.24
CA ASN A 70 13.35 -7.28 -1.38
C ASN A 70 14.17 -8.51 -0.91
N VAL A 71 13.65 -9.28 0.03
CA VAL A 71 14.22 -10.59 0.33
C VAL A 71 13.53 -11.55 -0.61
N GLU A 72 14.30 -12.38 -1.28
CA GLU A 72 13.90 -13.42 -2.23
C GLU A 72 12.96 -14.50 -1.62
N GLU A 73 12.37 -14.24 -0.46
CA GLU A 73 11.47 -15.11 0.29
C GLU A 73 10.37 -14.27 0.93
N CYS A 74 9.35 -13.95 0.14
CA CYS A 74 7.97 -14.06 0.59
C CYS A 74 7.38 -15.30 -0.12
#